data_AF-A0A3D4QR44-F1
#
_entry.id   AF-A0A3D4QR44-F1
#
_cell.length_a   1.000
_cell.length_b   1.000
_cell.length_c   1.000
_cell.angle_alpha   90.00
_cell.angle_beta   90.00
_cell.angle_gamma   90.00
#
_symmetry.space_group_name_H-M   'P 1'
#
loop_
_entity.id
_entity.type
_entity.pdbx_description
1 polymer ?
#
loop_
_entity_poly.entity_id
_entity_poly.type
_entity_poly.pdbx_seq_one_letter_code
_entity_poly.pdbx_strand_id
1 'polypeptide(L)'
;TATKEESGLKDEFRKAIQQHEDQIGIMKPAYAERLLHRLREEGGDAAPIIRWVDGKLALYHSSAEEIVHEEHQKQACYQSSMGNAITSLRLITSLKWEEIYEQLSLLNHILNQDPAGIYSLMDFSSRESYRKKAEALAERYGLDEMQVAVKALECARENRNNSQEKFSHVGYYIVDDGLEQMVDKLCGRKRKIRSKSISSLLYFGFIGIFTLGGWFLFLAGIHTSSEVIGYGEMLLSAVISFLPVWSIAIGIVNWAVTRIYKPFHIPKLELKEGIPEKYRTMVVIPTLLTDVKRVMELVEQMEVFYLANQE
;
A
#
# COMPACT_ATOMS: atom_id res chain seq x y z
N THR A 1 -69.22 -41.05 17.81
CA THR A 1 -67.88 -40.82 18.41
C THR A 1 -66.98 -40.02 17.49
N ALA A 2 -66.93 -40.31 16.18
CA ALA A 2 -66.19 -39.52 15.18
C ALA A 2 -66.51 -38.00 15.14
N THR A 3 -67.77 -37.60 15.40
CA THR A 3 -68.19 -36.18 15.36
C THR A 3 -67.71 -35.33 16.54
N LYS A 4 -67.29 -35.93 17.66
CA LYS A 4 -66.75 -35.21 18.82
C LYS A 4 -65.23 -34.99 18.72
N GLU A 5 -64.51 -35.95 18.12
CA GLU A 5 -63.07 -35.82 17.86
C GLU A 5 -62.78 -34.75 16.79
N GLU A 6 -63.58 -34.70 15.72
CA GLU A 6 -63.47 -33.65 14.70
C GLU A 6 -63.75 -32.24 15.22
N SER A 7 -64.58 -32.10 16.27
CA SER A 7 -64.88 -30.80 16.88
C SER A 7 -63.74 -30.33 17.79
N GLY A 8 -63.10 -31.24 18.54
CA GLY A 8 -61.94 -30.93 19.38
C GLY A 8 -60.71 -30.50 18.58
N LEU A 9 -60.44 -31.19 17.47
CA LEU A 9 -59.35 -30.85 16.54
C LEU A 9 -59.53 -29.44 15.93
N LYS A 10 -60.77 -29.04 15.60
CA LYS A 10 -61.07 -27.70 15.07
C LYS A 10 -60.84 -26.59 16.10
N ASP A 11 -61.07 -26.85 17.38
CA ASP A 11 -60.87 -25.86 18.46
C ASP A 11 -59.39 -25.72 18.84
N GLU A 12 -58.63 -26.81 18.87
CA GLU A 12 -57.17 -26.75 19.02
C GLU A 12 -56.50 -26.03 17.86
N PHE A 13 -56.95 -26.32 16.63
CA PHE A 13 -56.51 -25.65 15.41
C PHE A 13 -56.72 -24.13 15.46
N ARG A 14 -57.92 -23.69 15.87
CA ARG A 14 -58.23 -22.26 16.03
C ARG A 14 -57.36 -21.60 17.09
N LYS A 15 -57.10 -22.27 18.22
CA LYS A 15 -56.21 -21.76 19.27
C LYS A 15 -54.77 -21.61 18.78
N ALA A 16 -54.25 -22.59 18.02
CA ALA A 16 -52.90 -22.54 17.47
C ALA A 16 -52.73 -21.40 16.45
N ILE A 17 -53.73 -21.19 15.60
CA ILE A 17 -53.78 -20.06 14.66
C ILE A 17 -53.78 -18.73 15.41
N GLN A 18 -54.57 -18.60 16.47
CA GLN A 18 -54.73 -17.34 17.19
C GLN A 18 -53.47 -16.99 18.01
N GLN A 19 -52.80 -17.99 18.58
CA GLN A 19 -51.48 -17.82 19.22
C GLN A 19 -50.40 -17.40 18.21
N HIS A 20 -50.42 -17.98 17.01
CA HIS A 20 -49.49 -17.60 15.94
C HIS A 20 -49.74 -16.17 15.46
N GLU A 21 -51.02 -15.79 15.33
CA GLU A 21 -51.44 -14.44 14.95
C GLU A 21 -50.99 -13.37 15.96
N ASP A 22 -51.16 -13.64 17.26
CA ASP A 22 -50.71 -12.75 18.34
C ASP A 22 -49.18 -12.55 18.36
N GLN A 23 -48.42 -13.54 17.87
CA GLN A 23 -46.96 -13.47 17.83
C GLN A 23 -46.40 -12.74 16.60
N ILE A 24 -47.06 -12.85 15.44
CA ILE A 24 -46.50 -12.33 14.18
C ILE A 24 -47.04 -10.94 13.81
N GLY A 25 -48.23 -10.56 14.28
CA GLY A 25 -48.82 -9.22 14.09
C GLY A 25 -49.18 -8.90 12.63
N ILE A 26 -48.18 -8.73 11.75
CA ILE A 26 -48.33 -8.52 10.31
C ILE A 26 -47.54 -9.61 9.58
N MET A 27 -48.22 -10.40 8.73
CA MET A 27 -47.52 -11.39 7.90
C MET A 27 -46.70 -10.69 6.84
N LYS A 28 -45.37 -10.74 6.98
CA LYS A 28 -44.46 -10.29 5.93
C LYS A 28 -44.63 -11.17 4.69
N PRO A 29 -44.67 -10.60 3.48
CA PRO A 29 -44.74 -11.33 2.21
C PRO A 29 -43.78 -12.53 2.11
N ALA A 30 -42.50 -12.34 2.45
CA ALA A 30 -41.49 -13.41 2.44
C ALA A 30 -41.75 -14.53 3.46
N TYR A 31 -42.44 -14.23 4.56
CA TYR A 31 -42.86 -15.25 5.54
C TYR A 31 -44.06 -16.03 5.02
N ALA A 32 -45.02 -15.34 4.40
CA ALA A 32 -46.19 -15.96 3.78
C ALA A 32 -45.81 -16.90 2.63
N GLU A 33 -44.86 -16.50 1.77
CA GLU A 33 -44.32 -17.36 0.70
C GLU A 33 -43.68 -18.64 1.27
N ARG A 34 -42.75 -18.50 2.23
CA ARG A 34 -42.06 -19.63 2.85
C ARG A 34 -43.00 -20.59 3.58
N LEU A 35 -44.02 -20.03 4.25
CA LEU A 35 -45.05 -20.78 4.97
C LEU A 35 -45.93 -21.57 3.99
N LEU A 36 -46.40 -20.92 2.91
CA LEU A 36 -47.20 -21.56 1.87
C LEU A 36 -46.42 -22.62 1.11
N HIS A 37 -45.15 -22.36 0.79
CA HIS A 37 -44.27 -23.34 0.15
C HIS A 37 -44.16 -24.59 1.01
N ARG A 38 -43.86 -24.43 2.30
CA ARG A 38 -43.68 -25.56 3.22
C ARG A 38 -44.98 -26.31 3.52
N LEU A 39 -46.11 -25.62 3.61
CA LEU A 39 -47.42 -26.25 3.80
C LEU A 39 -47.88 -27.02 2.55
N ARG A 40 -47.49 -26.59 1.34
CA ARG A 40 -47.76 -27.33 0.11
C ARG A 40 -46.92 -28.61 -0.02
N GLU A 41 -45.72 -28.64 0.56
CA GLU A 41 -44.87 -29.85 0.61
C GLU A 41 -45.44 -30.95 1.52
N GLU A 42 -46.19 -30.59 2.56
CA GLU A 42 -46.84 -31.52 3.51
C GLU A 42 -48.16 -32.13 2.98
N GLY A 43 -48.64 -31.71 1.80
CA GLY A 43 -49.77 -32.33 1.11
C GLY A 43 -51.16 -32.05 1.71
N GLY A 44 -52.06 -33.03 1.62
CA GLY A 44 -53.51 -32.86 1.84
C GLY A 44 -53.92 -32.47 3.27
N ASP A 45 -53.11 -32.83 4.27
CA ASP A 45 -53.40 -32.55 5.68
C ASP A 45 -53.23 -31.07 6.04
N ALA A 46 -52.49 -30.30 5.23
CA ALA A 46 -52.27 -28.86 5.40
C ALA A 46 -53.33 -27.98 4.70
N ALA A 47 -54.27 -28.57 3.95
CA ALA A 47 -55.29 -27.83 3.20
C ALA A 47 -56.14 -26.85 4.05
N PRO A 48 -56.52 -27.16 5.30
CA PRO A 48 -57.24 -26.21 6.17
C PRO A 48 -56.40 -24.97 6.52
N ILE A 49 -55.08 -25.13 6.66
CA ILE A 49 -54.14 -24.06 7.02
C ILE A 49 -53.92 -23.14 5.82
N ILE A 50 -53.72 -23.72 4.63
CA ILE A 50 -53.57 -22.96 3.38
C ILE A 50 -54.79 -22.08 3.14
N ARG A 51 -56.00 -22.63 3.32
CA ARG A 51 -57.25 -21.88 3.16
C ARG A 51 -57.43 -20.76 4.18
N TRP A 52 -56.91 -20.92 5.40
CA TRP A 52 -56.87 -19.86 6.40
C TRP A 52 -55.89 -18.75 6.00
N VAL A 53 -54.69 -19.11 5.53
CA VAL A 53 -53.70 -18.15 5.01
C VAL A 53 -54.27 -17.34 3.84
N ASP A 54 -54.92 -18.00 2.87
CA ASP A 54 -55.58 -17.34 1.74
C ASP A 54 -56.68 -16.36 2.19
N GLY A 55 -57.50 -16.76 3.18
CA GLY A 55 -58.54 -15.90 3.74
C GLY A 55 -57.99 -14.66 4.45
N LYS A 56 -56.86 -14.79 5.15
CA LYS A 56 -56.18 -13.67 5.81
C LYS A 56 -55.54 -12.71 4.80
N LEU A 57 -54.96 -13.22 3.73
CA LEU A 57 -54.38 -12.38 2.67
C LEU A 57 -55.47 -11.64 1.88
N ALA A 58 -56.63 -12.27 1.67
CA ALA A 58 -57.78 -11.63 1.03
C ALA A 58 -58.31 -10.41 1.82
N LEU A 59 -58.19 -10.39 3.15
CA LEU A 59 -58.54 -9.21 3.98
C LEU A 59 -57.64 -8.00 3.71
N TYR A 60 -56.44 -8.21 3.18
CA TYR A 60 -55.49 -7.16 2.79
C TYR A 60 -55.54 -6.83 1.28
N HIS A 61 -56.58 -7.28 0.56
CA HIS A 61 -56.73 -7.11 -0.90
C HIS A 61 -55.62 -7.76 -1.75
N SER A 62 -54.91 -8.75 -1.23
CA SER A 62 -53.86 -9.48 -1.98
C SER A 62 -54.13 -10.98 -1.97
N SER A 63 -53.83 -11.66 -3.08
CA SER A 63 -53.87 -13.13 -3.12
C SER A 63 -52.53 -13.73 -2.68
N ALA A 64 -52.55 -14.95 -2.15
CA ALA A 64 -51.34 -15.71 -1.83
C ALA A 64 -50.40 -15.85 -3.03
N GLU A 65 -50.96 -16.07 -4.22
CA GLU A 65 -50.22 -16.23 -5.46
C GLU A 65 -49.57 -14.91 -5.92
N GLU A 66 -50.28 -13.79 -5.75
CA GLU A 66 -49.76 -12.45 -6.05
C GLU A 66 -48.62 -12.04 -5.12
N ILE A 67 -48.72 -12.33 -3.82
CA ILE A 67 -47.66 -12.06 -2.85
C ILE A 67 -46.40 -12.89 -3.13
N VAL A 68 -46.59 -14.18 -3.46
CA VAL A 68 -45.48 -15.07 -3.86
C VAL A 68 -44.83 -14.57 -5.15
N HIS A 69 -45.63 -14.15 -6.13
CA HIS A 69 -45.12 -13.61 -7.39
C HIS A 69 -44.35 -12.30 -7.19
N GLU A 70 -44.87 -11.37 -6.39
CA GLU A 70 -44.22 -10.10 -6.06
C GLU A 70 -42.89 -10.32 -5.32
N GLU A 71 -42.85 -11.25 -4.37
CA GLU A 71 -41.62 -11.59 -3.65
C GLU A 71 -40.58 -12.27 -4.54
N HIS A 72 -41.00 -13.18 -5.44
CA HIS A 72 -40.08 -13.73 -6.44
C HIS A 72 -39.56 -12.67 -7.40
N GLN A 73 -40.39 -11.71 -7.83
CA GLN A 73 -39.94 -10.59 -8.65
C GLN A 73 -38.93 -9.71 -7.91
N LYS A 74 -39.18 -9.39 -6.62
CA LYS A 74 -38.23 -8.66 -5.78
C LYS A 74 -36.92 -9.42 -5.61
N GLN A 75 -36.98 -10.72 -5.32
CA GLN A 75 -35.80 -11.58 -5.20
C GLN A 75 -35.00 -11.62 -6.52
N ALA A 76 -35.66 -11.77 -7.67
CA ALA A 76 -35.00 -11.75 -8.97
C ALA A 76 -34.36 -10.37 -9.27
N CYS A 77 -35.04 -9.27 -8.93
CA CYS A 77 -34.51 -7.92 -9.05
C CYS A 77 -33.26 -7.72 -8.18
N TYR A 78 -33.29 -8.18 -6.92
CA TYR A 78 -32.13 -8.13 -6.03
C TYR A 78 -31.00 -9.03 -6.50
N GLN A 79 -31.29 -10.24 -6.98
CA GLN A 79 -30.29 -11.15 -7.52
C GLN A 79 -29.58 -10.53 -8.74
N SER A 80 -30.33 -9.92 -9.66
CA SER A 80 -29.77 -9.20 -10.81
C SER A 80 -28.94 -7.99 -10.40
N SER A 81 -29.47 -7.17 -9.48
CA SER A 81 -28.76 -5.98 -8.97
C SER A 81 -27.46 -6.35 -8.24
N MET A 82 -27.48 -7.41 -7.43
CA MET A 82 -26.31 -7.95 -6.73
C MET A 82 -25.30 -8.52 -7.73
N GLY A 83 -25.76 -9.27 -8.74
CA GLY A 83 -24.92 -9.76 -9.83
C GLY A 83 -24.23 -8.63 -10.60
N ASN A 84 -24.97 -7.57 -10.92
CA ASN A 84 -24.44 -6.37 -11.58
C ASN A 84 -23.43 -5.64 -10.69
N ALA A 85 -23.70 -5.51 -9.38
CA ALA A 85 -22.79 -4.88 -8.43
C ALA A 85 -21.47 -5.66 -8.30
N ILE A 86 -21.55 -6.99 -8.14
CA ILE A 86 -20.36 -7.87 -8.07
C ILE A 86 -19.56 -7.79 -9.38
N THR A 87 -20.26 -7.84 -10.53
CA THR A 87 -19.60 -7.76 -11.85
C THR A 87 -18.92 -6.41 -12.05
N SER A 88 -19.59 -5.31 -11.69
CA SER A 88 -19.04 -3.95 -11.79
C SER A 88 -17.82 -3.78 -10.88
N LEU A 89 -17.88 -4.27 -9.63
CA LEU A 89 -16.74 -4.26 -8.72
C LEU A 89 -15.57 -5.09 -9.28
N ARG A 90 -15.85 -6.28 -9.81
CA ARG A 90 -14.82 -7.13 -10.43
C ARG A 90 -14.17 -6.44 -11.63
N LEU A 91 -14.97 -5.79 -12.48
CA LEU A 91 -14.46 -5.00 -13.60
C LEU A 91 -13.55 -3.87 -13.10
N ILE A 92 -13.98 -3.09 -12.12
CA ILE A 92 -13.20 -2.00 -11.52
C ILE A 92 -11.87 -2.52 -10.94
N THR A 93 -11.87 -3.69 -10.30
CA THR A 93 -10.65 -4.31 -9.77
C THR A 93 -9.73 -4.90 -10.84
N SER A 94 -10.27 -5.27 -12.01
CA SER A 94 -9.47 -5.77 -13.13
C SER A 94 -8.85 -4.67 -13.99
N LEU A 95 -9.28 -3.42 -13.82
CA LEU A 95 -8.68 -2.29 -14.51
C LEU A 95 -7.27 -2.03 -14.00
N LYS A 96 -6.34 -1.88 -14.93
CA LYS A 96 -4.99 -1.41 -14.65
C LYS A 96 -5.01 0.09 -14.40
N TRP A 97 -5.31 0.47 -13.16
CA TRP A 97 -5.38 1.87 -12.73
C TRP A 97 -4.13 2.69 -13.04
N GLU A 98 -2.97 2.03 -13.05
CA GLU A 98 -1.67 2.61 -13.38
C GLU A 98 -1.65 3.22 -14.79
N GLU A 99 -2.07 2.45 -15.79
CA GLU A 99 -2.11 2.88 -17.19
C GLU A 99 -3.14 4.01 -17.39
N ILE A 100 -4.31 3.89 -16.77
CA ILE A 100 -5.39 4.90 -16.86
C ILE A 100 -4.93 6.22 -16.25
N TYR A 101 -4.33 6.17 -15.05
CA TYR A 101 -3.84 7.36 -14.37
C TYR A 101 -2.79 8.10 -15.21
N GLU A 102 -1.84 7.37 -15.79
CA GLU A 102 -0.78 7.99 -16.59
C GLU A 102 -1.26 8.62 -17.89
N GLN A 103 -2.34 8.10 -18.48
CA GLN A 103 -3.00 8.69 -19.64
C GLN A 103 -3.75 9.98 -19.30
N LEU A 104 -4.33 10.07 -18.10
CA LEU A 104 -5.15 11.22 -17.68
C LEU A 104 -4.35 12.30 -16.93
N SER A 105 -3.22 11.94 -16.33
CA SER A 105 -2.41 12.85 -15.51
C SER A 105 -1.67 13.88 -16.37
N LEU A 106 -2.08 15.14 -16.26
CA LEU A 106 -1.40 16.26 -16.92
C LEU A 106 0.05 16.41 -16.40
N LEU A 107 0.27 16.19 -15.10
CA LEU A 107 1.59 16.21 -14.49
C LEU A 107 2.51 15.19 -15.20
N ASN A 108 2.01 13.97 -15.39
CA ASN A 108 2.73 12.93 -16.11
C ASN A 108 3.05 13.34 -17.56
N HIS A 109 2.10 13.97 -18.26
CA HIS A 109 2.33 14.47 -19.62
C HIS A 109 3.41 15.53 -19.70
N ILE A 110 3.54 16.41 -18.71
CA ILE A 110 4.63 17.40 -18.67
C ILE A 110 5.97 16.72 -18.41
N LEU A 111 6.03 15.80 -17.44
CA LEU A 111 7.26 15.06 -17.13
C LEU A 111 7.71 14.16 -18.30
N ASN A 112 6.77 13.63 -19.08
CA ASN A 112 7.05 12.88 -20.31
C ASN A 112 7.71 13.70 -21.43
N GLN A 113 7.71 15.04 -21.36
CA GLN A 113 8.43 15.90 -22.31
C GLN A 113 9.93 16.02 -22.00
N ASP A 114 10.44 15.12 -21.14
CA ASP A 114 11.83 15.02 -20.71
C ASP A 114 12.80 15.08 -21.91
N PRO A 115 13.73 16.07 -21.95
CA PRO A 115 14.70 16.20 -23.04
C PRO A 115 15.63 15.00 -23.20
N ALA A 116 15.91 14.30 -22.09
CA ALA A 116 16.69 13.06 -22.11
C ALA A 116 15.89 11.83 -22.60
N GLY A 117 14.55 11.91 -22.62
CA GLY A 117 13.67 10.80 -22.97
C GLY A 117 13.77 9.60 -22.00
N ILE A 118 14.30 9.80 -20.80
CA ILE A 118 14.50 8.72 -19.82
C ILE A 118 13.25 8.52 -18.99
N TYR A 119 12.54 9.61 -18.64
CA TYR A 119 11.34 9.52 -17.79
C TYR A 119 10.27 8.57 -18.35
N SER A 120 10.04 8.57 -19.67
CA SER A 120 9.08 7.70 -20.32
C SER A 120 9.50 6.22 -20.33
N LEU A 121 10.79 5.93 -20.14
CA LEU A 121 11.34 4.58 -20.06
C LEU A 121 11.37 4.05 -18.62
N MET A 122 10.92 4.83 -17.63
CA MET A 122 10.94 4.44 -16.22
C MET A 122 9.74 3.58 -15.84
N ASP A 123 9.90 2.74 -14.82
CA ASP A 123 8.78 1.97 -14.28
C ASP A 123 7.74 2.87 -13.59
N PHE A 124 6.51 2.37 -13.47
CA PHE A 124 5.41 3.12 -12.87
C PHE A 124 5.76 3.62 -11.47
N SER A 125 6.41 2.78 -10.65
CA SER A 125 6.80 3.12 -9.27
C SER A 125 7.78 4.30 -9.22
N SER A 126 8.75 4.34 -10.13
CA SER A 126 9.73 5.43 -10.19
C SER A 126 9.11 6.72 -10.71
N ARG A 127 8.25 6.65 -11.74
CA ARG A 127 7.47 7.80 -12.21
C ARG A 127 6.56 8.34 -11.12
N GLU A 128 5.92 7.46 -10.35
CA GLU A 128 5.12 7.84 -9.19
C GLU A 128 5.94 8.51 -8.09
N SER A 129 7.15 8.02 -7.83
CA SER A 129 8.08 8.66 -6.89
C SER A 129 8.39 10.10 -7.31
N TYR A 130 8.55 10.37 -8.60
CA TYR A 130 8.80 11.72 -9.12
C TYR A 130 7.56 12.61 -8.98
N ARG A 131 6.37 12.08 -9.30
CA ARG A 131 5.09 12.81 -9.12
C ARG A 131 4.86 13.19 -7.67
N LYS A 132 5.01 12.27 -6.72
CA LYS A 132 4.92 12.54 -5.28
C LYS A 132 5.96 13.54 -4.79
N LYS A 133 7.15 13.55 -5.39
CA LYS A 133 8.17 14.56 -5.07
C LYS A 133 7.77 15.93 -5.57
N ALA A 134 7.22 16.03 -6.78
CA ALA A 134 6.69 17.28 -7.32
C ALA A 134 5.53 17.81 -6.45
N GLU A 135 4.59 16.96 -6.03
CA GLU A 135 3.52 17.26 -5.08
C GLU A 135 4.08 17.81 -3.75
N ALA A 136 5.01 17.09 -3.12
CA ALA A 136 5.62 17.51 -1.86
C ALA A 136 6.38 18.85 -1.99
N LEU A 137 6.94 19.15 -3.16
CA LEU A 137 7.56 20.45 -3.43
C LEU A 137 6.49 21.54 -3.61
N ALA A 138 5.43 21.26 -4.37
CA ALA A 138 4.32 22.17 -4.57
C ALA A 138 3.68 22.58 -3.23
N GLU A 139 3.38 21.60 -2.37
CA GLU A 139 2.85 21.83 -1.02
C GLU A 139 3.83 22.67 -0.17
N ARG A 140 5.12 22.31 -0.16
CA ARG A 140 6.14 23.01 0.63
C ARG A 140 6.32 24.47 0.23
N TYR A 141 6.17 24.79 -1.05
CA TYR A 141 6.38 26.14 -1.58
C TYR A 141 5.08 26.91 -1.84
N GLY A 142 3.90 26.29 -1.62
CA GLY A 142 2.60 26.91 -1.85
C GLY A 142 2.32 27.18 -3.33
N LEU A 143 2.78 26.29 -4.20
CA LEU A 143 2.66 26.40 -5.66
C LEU A 143 1.81 25.26 -6.23
N ASP A 144 1.46 25.36 -7.50
CA ASP A 144 0.79 24.28 -8.22
C ASP A 144 1.81 23.23 -8.70
N GLU A 145 1.44 21.95 -8.67
CA GLU A 145 2.30 20.83 -9.07
C GLU A 145 2.78 20.97 -10.51
N MET A 146 1.89 21.49 -11.37
CA MET A 146 2.18 21.72 -12.78
C MET A 146 3.25 22.79 -12.95
N GLN A 147 3.25 23.84 -12.12
CA GLN A 147 4.28 24.87 -12.17
C GLN A 147 5.65 24.31 -11.79
N VAL A 148 5.71 23.44 -10.78
CA VAL A 148 6.94 22.74 -10.39
C VAL A 148 7.45 21.88 -11.56
N ALA A 149 6.57 21.10 -12.19
CA ALA A 149 6.93 20.25 -13.32
C ALA A 149 7.39 21.05 -14.55
N VAL A 150 6.69 22.14 -14.91
CA VAL A 150 7.10 23.02 -16.00
C VAL A 150 8.48 23.62 -15.72
N LYS A 151 8.74 24.07 -14.48
CA LYS A 151 10.03 24.66 -14.13
C LYS A 151 11.17 23.64 -14.15
N ALA A 152 10.91 22.42 -13.67
CA ALA A 152 11.86 21.31 -13.77
C ALA A 152 12.21 21.02 -15.24
N LEU A 153 11.18 20.99 -16.10
CA LEU A 153 11.34 20.79 -17.54
C LEU A 153 12.10 21.92 -18.23
N GLU A 154 11.82 23.19 -17.89
CA GLU A 154 12.59 24.33 -18.38
C GLU A 154 14.08 24.22 -18.02
N CYS A 155 14.39 23.85 -16.77
CA CYS A 155 15.77 23.68 -16.33
C CYS A 155 16.49 22.55 -17.08
N ALA A 156 15.79 21.44 -17.33
CA ALA A 156 16.30 20.34 -18.15
C ALA A 156 16.53 20.75 -19.61
N ARG A 157 15.63 21.54 -20.19
CA ARG A 157 15.74 22.05 -21.57
C ARG A 157 16.91 23.01 -21.74
N GLU A 158 17.13 23.91 -20.77
CA GLU A 158 18.26 24.84 -20.79
C GLU A 158 19.61 24.10 -20.80
N ASN A 159 19.69 22.94 -20.14
CA ASN A 159 20.90 22.14 -20.04
C ASN A 159 20.95 20.98 -21.05
N ARG A 160 20.09 20.99 -22.07
CA ARG A 160 20.02 19.93 -23.10
C ARG A 160 21.34 19.72 -23.85
N ASN A 161 22.09 20.78 -24.09
CA ASN A 161 23.36 20.73 -24.82
C ASN A 161 24.57 20.46 -23.93
N ASN A 162 24.36 20.21 -22.64
CA ASN A 162 25.45 19.90 -21.73
C ASN A 162 25.99 18.49 -22.03
N SER A 163 27.30 18.28 -21.84
CA SER A 163 27.96 17.00 -22.17
C SER A 163 27.50 15.82 -21.31
N GLN A 164 26.83 16.08 -20.18
CA GLN A 164 26.29 15.03 -19.32
C GLN A 164 24.77 14.93 -19.48
N GLU A 165 24.29 13.77 -19.96
CA GLU A 165 22.87 13.46 -20.16
C GLU A 165 22.03 13.70 -18.88
N LYS A 166 22.63 13.57 -17.68
CA LYS A 166 21.95 13.78 -16.40
C LYS A 166 21.35 15.19 -16.23
N PHE A 167 21.98 16.21 -16.79
CA PHE A 167 21.48 17.59 -16.69
C PHE A 167 20.35 17.87 -17.67
N SER A 168 20.17 17.02 -18.68
CA SER A 168 19.04 17.09 -19.61
C SER A 168 17.82 16.31 -19.12
N HIS A 169 17.91 15.65 -17.96
CA HIS A 169 16.85 14.84 -17.39
C HIS A 169 16.03 15.62 -16.34
N VAL A 170 14.70 15.58 -16.45
CA VAL A 170 13.77 16.25 -15.52
C VAL A 170 13.93 15.76 -14.07
N GLY A 171 14.21 14.47 -13.86
CA GLY A 171 14.38 13.88 -12.52
C GLY A 171 15.50 14.50 -11.70
N TYR A 172 16.56 14.97 -12.35
CA TYR A 172 17.68 15.65 -11.70
C TYR A 172 17.25 16.92 -10.97
N TYR A 173 16.26 17.64 -11.50
CA TYR A 173 15.74 18.88 -10.93
C TYR A 173 14.62 18.68 -9.90
N ILE A 174 14.04 17.47 -9.81
CA ILE A 174 12.97 17.14 -8.87
C ILE A 174 13.51 16.39 -7.65
N VAL A 175 14.45 15.46 -7.87
CA VAL A 175 14.87 14.49 -6.85
C VAL A 175 16.32 14.71 -6.39
N ASP A 176 17.18 15.20 -7.28
CA ASP A 176 18.63 15.23 -7.09
C ASP A 176 19.16 16.67 -6.84
N ASP A 177 20.47 16.85 -6.93
CA ASP A 177 21.19 18.11 -6.68
C ASP A 177 20.71 19.30 -7.52
N GLY A 178 20.05 19.06 -8.67
CA GLY A 178 19.45 20.11 -9.50
C GLY A 178 18.28 20.84 -8.84
N LEU A 179 17.72 20.28 -7.77
CA LEU A 179 16.57 20.83 -7.06
C LEU A 179 16.82 22.25 -6.55
N GLU A 180 18.01 22.54 -6.03
CA GLU A 180 18.34 23.89 -5.54
C GLU A 180 18.28 24.93 -6.66
N GLN A 181 18.83 24.60 -7.83
CA GLN A 181 18.79 25.48 -9.00
C GLN A 181 17.37 25.74 -9.49
N MET A 182 16.54 24.69 -9.51
CA MET A 182 15.14 24.80 -9.92
C MET A 182 14.33 25.65 -8.94
N VAL A 183 14.47 25.41 -7.63
CA VAL A 183 13.75 26.18 -6.59
C VAL A 183 14.19 27.63 -6.57
N ASP A 184 15.47 27.93 -6.75
CA ASP A 184 15.97 29.30 -6.81
C ASP A 184 15.34 30.07 -7.97
N LYS A 185 15.19 29.42 -9.14
CA LYS A 185 14.49 29.99 -10.30
C LYS A 185 12.98 30.10 -10.11
N LEU A 186 12.38 29.19 -9.33
CA LEU A 186 10.94 29.15 -9.09
C LEU A 186 10.50 30.21 -8.07
N CYS A 187 11.28 30.41 -7.00
CA CYS A 187 10.93 31.31 -5.89
C CYS A 187 11.72 32.64 -5.91
N GLY A 188 12.68 32.82 -6.80
CA GLY A 188 13.48 34.06 -6.93
C GLY A 188 14.31 34.42 -5.69
N ARG A 189 14.52 33.46 -4.77
CA ARG A 189 15.28 33.64 -3.53
C ARG A 189 16.20 32.45 -3.36
N LYS A 190 17.50 32.72 -3.12
CA LYS A 190 18.51 31.72 -2.74
C LYS A 190 18.10 31.04 -1.43
N ARG A 191 17.26 30.03 -1.51
CA ARG A 191 16.82 29.25 -0.36
C ARG A 191 17.69 28.01 -0.35
N LYS A 192 18.65 27.95 0.58
CA LYS A 192 19.40 26.72 0.85
C LYS A 192 18.39 25.62 1.16
N ILE A 193 18.20 24.72 0.20
CA ILE A 193 17.55 23.46 0.50
C ILE A 193 18.53 22.77 1.43
N ARG A 194 18.04 22.32 2.57
CA ARG A 194 18.87 21.58 3.50
C ARG A 194 19.13 20.23 2.81
N SER A 195 20.22 20.15 2.03
CA SER A 195 20.67 18.90 1.43
C SER A 195 20.69 17.86 2.54
N LYS A 196 20.00 16.74 2.30
CA LYS A 196 19.84 15.67 3.29
C LYS A 196 21.13 14.90 3.50
N SER A 197 22.19 15.17 2.75
CA SER A 197 23.48 14.56 3.05
C SER A 197 24.02 15.13 4.35
N ILE A 198 24.10 14.32 5.40
CA ILE A 198 25.02 14.60 6.51
C ILE A 198 26.39 14.72 5.85
N SER A 199 26.99 15.91 5.92
CA SER A 199 28.40 16.04 5.56
C SER A 199 29.15 14.98 6.35
N SER A 200 30.00 14.18 5.71
CA SER A 200 30.78 13.13 6.38
C SER A 200 31.42 13.62 7.69
N LEU A 201 31.79 14.91 7.73
CA LEU A 201 32.25 15.65 8.91
C LEU A 201 31.28 15.61 10.11
N LEU A 202 29.97 15.76 9.90
CA LEU A 202 28.97 15.67 10.97
C LEU A 202 28.83 14.24 11.49
N TYR A 203 28.86 13.23 10.62
CA TYR A 203 28.79 11.82 11.04
C TYR A 203 30.01 11.44 11.89
N PHE A 204 31.22 11.70 11.38
CA PHE A 204 32.46 11.47 12.12
C PHE A 204 32.57 12.37 13.35
N GLY A 205 32.05 13.59 13.27
CA GLY A 205 31.97 14.53 14.40
C GLY A 205 31.10 13.99 15.54
N PHE A 206 29.91 13.45 15.24
CA PHE A 206 29.07 12.82 16.26
C PHE A 206 29.73 11.60 16.88
N ILE A 207 30.35 10.72 16.08
CA ILE A 207 31.11 9.58 16.61
C ILE A 207 32.22 10.07 17.55
N GLY A 208 32.98 11.08 17.14
CA GLY A 208 34.02 11.69 17.96
C GLY A 208 33.50 12.26 19.28
N ILE A 209 32.39 13.01 19.23
CA ILE A 209 31.76 13.62 20.43
C ILE A 209 31.26 12.53 21.38
N PHE A 210 30.55 11.52 20.88
CA PHE A 210 30.05 10.43 21.73
C PHE A 210 31.18 9.56 22.29
N THR A 211 32.23 9.33 21.49
CA THR A 211 33.39 8.56 21.95
C THR A 211 34.17 9.33 23.02
N LEU A 212 34.55 10.59 22.76
CA LEU A 212 35.29 11.41 23.71
C LEU A 212 34.46 11.74 24.97
N GLY A 213 33.18 12.08 24.79
CA GLY A 213 32.27 12.38 25.90
C GLY A 213 32.00 11.15 26.76
N GLY A 214 31.70 10.00 26.14
CA GLY A 214 31.50 8.73 26.85
C GLY A 214 32.77 8.26 27.56
N TRP A 215 33.93 8.42 26.92
CA TRP A 215 35.21 8.01 27.48
C TRP A 215 35.63 8.90 28.65
N PHE A 216 35.42 10.22 28.53
CA PHE A 216 35.63 11.16 29.63
C PHE A 216 34.73 10.87 30.82
N LEU A 217 33.43 10.64 30.59
CA LEU A 217 32.49 10.30 31.67
C LEU A 217 32.86 8.98 32.37
N PHE A 218 33.30 7.98 31.61
CA PHE A 218 33.73 6.71 32.16
C PHE A 218 34.97 6.87 33.06
N LEU A 219 35.98 7.61 32.60
CA LEU A 219 37.18 7.90 33.38
C LEU A 219 36.91 8.79 34.60
N ALA A 220 36.03 9.78 34.47
CA ALA A 220 35.60 10.62 35.59
C ALA A 220 34.84 9.81 36.65
N GLY A 221 34.02 8.84 36.23
CA GLY A 221 33.35 7.91 37.13
C GLY A 221 34.35 7.05 37.92
N ILE A 222 35.34 6.48 37.24
CA ILE A 222 36.42 5.71 37.87
C ILE A 222 37.19 6.55 38.89
N HIS A 223 37.53 7.80 38.55
CA HIS A 223 38.25 8.72 39.43
C HIS A 223 37.42 9.16 40.64
N THR A 224 36.10 9.26 40.52
CA THR A 224 35.23 9.68 41.63
C THR A 224 34.90 8.52 42.57
N SER A 225 34.85 7.28 42.06
CA SER A 225 34.51 6.09 42.85
C SER A 225 35.69 5.45 43.57
N SER A 226 36.93 5.84 43.26
CA SER A 226 38.13 5.22 43.84
C SER A 226 39.00 6.28 44.50
N GLU A 227 39.24 6.14 45.80
CA GLU A 227 39.91 7.19 46.60
C GLU A 227 41.41 7.37 46.28
N VAL A 228 42.08 6.39 45.67
CA VAL A 228 43.49 6.50 45.24
C VAL A 228 43.75 5.61 44.02
N ILE A 229 43.66 6.17 42.81
CA ILE A 229 44.10 5.48 41.58
C ILE A 229 45.48 6.03 41.20
N GLY A 230 46.45 5.14 41.05
CA GLY A 230 47.77 5.52 40.51
C GLY A 230 47.67 5.93 39.04
N TYR A 231 48.47 6.90 38.60
CA TYR A 231 48.47 7.37 37.20
C TYR A 231 48.61 6.23 36.17
N GLY A 232 49.31 5.14 36.51
CA GLY A 232 49.46 3.96 35.66
C GLY A 232 48.18 3.14 35.49
N GLU A 233 47.38 2.98 36.56
CA GLU A 233 46.10 2.26 36.51
C GLU A 233 45.03 3.06 35.78
N MET A 234 45.07 4.40 35.92
CA MET A 234 44.23 5.30 35.15
C MET A 234 44.58 5.24 33.65
N LEU A 235 45.86 5.17 33.30
CA LEU A 235 46.29 5.02 31.91
C LEU A 235 45.83 3.66 31.33
N LEU A 236 45.99 2.58 32.09
CA LEU A 236 45.61 1.24 31.66
C LEU A 236 44.09 1.13 31.44
N SER A 237 43.29 1.64 32.37
CA SER A 237 41.83 1.68 32.24
C SER A 237 41.38 2.57 31.08
N ALA A 238 42.06 3.69 30.83
CA ALA A 238 41.80 4.55 29.67
C ALA A 238 42.02 3.82 28.34
N VAL A 239 43.13 3.09 28.20
CA VAL A 239 43.44 2.32 26.99
C VAL A 239 42.45 1.19 26.77
N ILE A 240 42.13 0.42 27.81
CA ILE A 240 41.22 -0.73 27.70
C ILE A 240 39.78 -0.29 27.43
N SER A 241 39.32 0.80 28.05
CA SER A 241 37.95 1.30 27.91
C SER A 241 37.68 2.03 26.60
N PHE A 242 38.72 2.49 25.90
CA PHE A 242 38.54 3.22 24.64
C PHE A 242 37.82 2.38 23.57
N LEU A 243 38.23 1.12 23.38
CA LEU A 243 37.63 0.22 22.40
C LEU A 243 36.12 -0.02 22.63
N PRO A 244 35.66 -0.44 23.83
CA PRO A 244 34.24 -0.65 24.07
C PRO A 244 33.44 0.66 23.95
N VAL A 245 33.95 1.79 24.47
CA VAL A 245 33.26 3.08 24.36
C VAL A 245 33.10 3.51 22.91
N TRP A 246 34.14 3.35 22.08
CA TRP A 246 34.07 3.64 20.65
C TRP A 246 33.02 2.74 19.96
N SER A 247 33.02 1.44 20.25
CA SER A 247 32.04 0.52 19.67
C SER A 247 30.58 0.92 20.00
N ILE A 248 30.33 1.36 21.24
CA ILE A 248 29.02 1.85 21.69
C ILE A 248 28.65 3.15 20.97
N ALA A 249 29.60 4.08 20.84
CA ALA A 249 29.38 5.35 20.15
C ALA A 249 29.02 5.14 18.68
N ILE A 250 29.71 4.24 17.96
CA ILE A 250 29.35 3.87 16.58
C ILE A 250 27.93 3.29 16.54
N GLY A 251 27.60 2.39 17.46
CA GLY A 251 26.27 1.78 17.53
C GLY A 251 25.15 2.81 17.70
N ILE A 252 25.32 3.77 18.63
CA ILE A 252 24.36 4.85 18.88
C ILE A 252 24.20 5.74 17.64
N VAL A 253 25.31 6.16 17.02
CA VAL A 253 25.26 7.02 15.83
C VAL A 253 24.61 6.28 14.66
N ASN A 254 24.97 5.01 14.42
CA ASN A 254 24.37 4.21 13.36
C ASN A 254 22.86 4.02 13.57
N TRP A 255 22.44 3.70 14.79
CA TRP A 255 21.03 3.59 15.14
C TRP A 255 20.28 4.92 14.93
N ALA A 256 20.88 6.04 15.32
CA ALA A 256 20.29 7.35 15.09
C ALA A 256 20.16 7.65 13.59
N VAL A 257 21.20 7.37 12.80
CA VAL A 257 21.20 7.60 11.35
C VAL A 257 20.14 6.74 10.67
N THR A 258 20.04 5.44 10.95
CA THR A 258 19.04 4.57 10.30
C THR A 258 17.61 4.96 10.66
N ARG A 259 17.38 5.57 11.84
CA ARG A 259 16.04 6.06 12.24
C ARG A 259 15.69 7.43 11.66
N ILE A 260 16.67 8.31 11.47
CA ILE A 260 16.46 9.67 10.95
C ILE A 260 16.33 9.66 9.42
N TYR A 261 17.11 8.82 8.74
CA TYR A 261 17.17 8.80 7.28
C TYR A 261 16.23 7.75 6.70
N LYS A 262 15.27 8.21 5.91
CA LYS A 262 14.43 7.33 5.10
C LYS A 262 15.27 6.76 3.95
N PRO A 263 15.17 5.44 3.65
CA PRO A 263 15.80 4.85 2.48
C PRO A 263 15.46 5.62 1.20
N PHE A 264 16.44 5.81 0.34
CA PHE A 264 16.24 6.44 -0.96
C PHE A 264 15.76 5.39 -1.95
N HIS A 265 14.66 5.67 -2.66
CA HIS A 265 14.19 4.81 -3.74
C HIS A 265 15.04 5.06 -4.97
N ILE A 266 15.75 4.03 -5.45
CA ILE A 266 16.54 4.11 -6.67
C ILE A 266 15.59 3.99 -7.87
N PRO A 267 15.48 5.01 -8.73
CA PRO A 267 14.62 4.94 -9.90
C PRO A 267 15.05 3.83 -10.87
N LYS A 268 14.08 3.13 -11.45
CA LYS A 268 14.26 1.96 -12.33
C LYS A 268 13.72 2.24 -13.74
N LEU A 269 14.32 1.58 -14.72
CA LEU A 269 13.82 1.54 -16.09
C LEU A 269 12.89 0.34 -16.30
N GLU A 270 11.85 0.54 -17.10
CA GLU A 270 10.86 -0.44 -17.51
C GLU A 270 11.25 -1.01 -18.89
N LEU A 271 12.10 -2.04 -18.90
CA LEU A 271 12.64 -2.64 -20.12
C LEU A 271 11.81 -3.86 -20.57
N LYS A 272 10.52 -3.64 -20.85
CA LYS A 272 9.56 -4.72 -21.24
C LYS A 272 9.98 -5.51 -22.48
N GLU A 273 10.64 -4.85 -23.43
CA GLU A 273 11.09 -5.45 -24.70
C GLU A 273 12.52 -6.03 -24.61
N GLY A 274 13.07 -6.12 -23.40
CA GLY A 274 14.44 -6.54 -23.15
C GLY A 274 15.42 -5.35 -23.12
N ILE A 275 16.72 -5.66 -22.95
CA ILE A 275 17.78 -4.65 -22.79
C ILE A 275 18.28 -4.18 -24.18
N PRO A 276 18.11 -2.90 -24.54
CA PRO A 276 18.61 -2.34 -25.80
C PRO A 276 20.15 -2.39 -25.91
N GLU A 277 20.68 -2.33 -27.14
CA GLU A 277 22.14 -2.35 -27.37
C GLU A 277 22.88 -1.23 -26.63
N LYS A 278 22.28 -0.03 -26.53
CA LYS A 278 22.82 1.12 -25.78
C LYS A 278 23.05 0.81 -24.30
N TYR A 279 22.29 -0.13 -23.72
CA TYR A 279 22.29 -0.46 -22.30
C TYR A 279 22.79 -1.89 -22.01
N ARG A 280 23.50 -2.52 -22.97
CA ARG A 280 24.10 -3.84 -22.78
C ARG A 280 24.95 -3.85 -21.51
N THR A 281 24.51 -4.66 -20.56
CA THR A 281 25.10 -4.75 -19.23
C THR A 281 25.51 -6.20 -19.00
N MET A 282 26.72 -6.40 -18.49
CA MET A 282 27.18 -7.71 -18.05
C MET A 282 27.16 -7.73 -16.52
N VAL A 283 26.42 -8.68 -15.94
CA VAL A 283 26.44 -8.90 -14.50
C VAL A 283 27.66 -9.77 -14.17
N VAL A 284 28.56 -9.25 -13.35
CA VAL A 284 29.75 -9.98 -12.87
C VAL A 284 29.53 -10.36 -11.41
N ILE A 285 29.52 -11.67 -11.13
CA ILE A 285 29.40 -12.21 -9.77
C ILE A 285 30.78 -12.70 -9.33
N PRO A 286 31.54 -11.91 -8.55
CA PRO A 286 32.85 -12.33 -8.08
C PRO A 286 32.70 -13.50 -7.10
N THR A 287 33.25 -14.66 -7.46
CA THR A 287 33.14 -15.90 -6.66
C THR A 287 34.47 -16.62 -6.59
N LEU A 288 34.73 -17.26 -5.45
CA LEU A 288 35.89 -18.15 -5.28
C LEU A 288 35.49 -19.57 -5.72
N LEU A 289 36.28 -20.14 -6.62
CA LEU A 289 36.09 -21.50 -7.14
C LEU A 289 36.91 -22.48 -6.30
N THR A 290 36.42 -22.79 -5.11
CA THR A 290 37.14 -23.60 -4.12
C THR A 290 37.20 -25.09 -4.48
N ASP A 291 36.14 -25.62 -5.08
CA ASP A 291 35.98 -27.04 -5.39
C ASP A 291 34.86 -27.25 -6.44
N VAL A 292 34.78 -28.47 -6.98
CA VAL A 292 33.81 -28.84 -8.02
C VAL A 292 32.36 -28.72 -7.53
N LYS A 293 32.08 -29.03 -6.26
CA LYS A 293 30.74 -28.92 -5.70
C LYS A 293 30.30 -27.46 -5.67
N ARG A 294 31.19 -26.55 -5.25
CA ARG A 294 30.93 -25.11 -5.25
C ARG A 294 30.65 -24.57 -6.65
N VAL A 295 31.35 -25.06 -7.68
CA VAL A 295 31.06 -24.70 -9.08
C VAL A 295 29.63 -25.11 -9.46
N MET A 296 29.21 -26.34 -9.13
CA MET A 296 27.85 -26.80 -9.41
C MET A 296 26.78 -25.96 -8.71
N GLU A 297 27.00 -25.62 -7.43
CA GLU A 297 26.10 -24.72 -6.68
C GLU A 297 25.99 -23.33 -7.33
N LEU A 298 27.10 -22.79 -7.83
CA LEU A 298 27.11 -21.48 -8.49
C LEU A 298 26.33 -21.50 -9.82
N VAL A 299 26.44 -22.58 -10.60
CA VAL A 299 25.67 -22.75 -11.84
C VAL A 299 24.17 -22.82 -11.53
N GLU A 300 23.78 -23.59 -10.52
CA GLU A 300 22.37 -23.67 -10.09
C GLU A 300 21.85 -22.31 -9.60
N GLN A 301 22.65 -21.55 -8.85
CA GLN A 301 22.29 -20.19 -8.44
C GLN A 301 22.12 -19.24 -9.63
N MET A 302 22.95 -19.37 -10.67
CA MET A 302 22.79 -18.58 -11.90
C MET A 302 21.49 -18.90 -12.62
N GLU A 303 21.08 -20.18 -12.65
CA GLU A 303 19.80 -20.60 -13.22
C GLU A 303 18.63 -20.03 -12.41
N VAL A 304 18.68 -20.08 -11.08
CA VAL A 304 17.68 -19.47 -10.20
C VAL A 304 17.57 -17.96 -10.45
N PHE A 305 18.68 -17.24 -10.58
CA PHE A 305 18.65 -15.80 -10.89
C PHE A 305 18.07 -15.49 -12.27
N TYR A 306 18.31 -16.35 -13.25
CA TYR A 306 17.71 -16.22 -14.58
C TYR A 306 16.19 -16.43 -14.52
N LEU A 307 15.72 -17.49 -13.87
CA LEU A 307 14.30 -17.81 -13.76
C LEU A 307 13.53 -16.80 -12.91
N ALA A 308 14.14 -16.27 -11.85
CA ALA A 308 13.51 -15.30 -10.97
C ALA A 308 13.31 -13.90 -11.60
N ASN A 309 13.97 -13.60 -12.73
CA ASN A 309 13.92 -12.30 -13.41
C ASN A 309 13.46 -12.42 -14.88
N GLN A 310 12.50 -13.30 -15.16
CA GLN A 310 11.90 -13.45 -16.50
C GLN A 310 10.75 -12.48 -16.80
N GLU A 311 10.33 -11.68 -15.81
CA GLU A 311 9.34 -10.60 -15.94
C GLU A 311 10.02 -9.22 -15.98
#